data_AF-A0A938ICA1-F1
#
_entry.id   AF-A0A938ICA1-F1
#
_cell.length_a   1.000
_cell.length_b   1.000
_cell.length_c   1.000
_cell.angle_alpha   90.00
_cell.angle_beta   90.00
_cell.angle_gamma   90.00
#
_symmetry.space_group_name_H-M   'P 1'
#
loop_
_entity.id
_entity.type
_entity.pdbx_description
1 polymer ?
#
loop_
_entity_poly.entity_id
_entity_poly.type
_entity_poly.pdbx_seq_one_letter_code
_entity_poly.pdbx_strand_id
1 'polypeptide(L)' 'YARDGQPCSTCATEIERIVVGQRGTHYCPRCQPRRPAAQARSPRLPLRRRRASSKRS' A
#
# COMPACT_ATOMS: atom_id res chain seq x y z
N TYR A 1 -17.35 -6.17 -20.39
CA TYR A 1 -16.61 -7.42 -20.63
C TYR A 1 -15.26 -7.06 -21.23
N ALA A 2 -14.17 -7.71 -20.80
CA ALA A 2 -12.77 -7.53 -21.24
C ALA A 2 -12.01 -6.29 -20.72
N ARG A 3 -11.61 -6.32 -19.43
CA ARG A 3 -10.35 -5.65 -19.00
C ARG A 3 -9.29 -6.66 -18.54
N ASP A 4 -9.51 -7.94 -18.84
CA ASP A 4 -8.48 -8.95 -18.72
C ASP A 4 -7.42 -8.66 -19.81
N GLY A 5 -6.19 -8.34 -19.40
CA GLY A 5 -5.08 -7.99 -20.31
C GLY A 5 -4.75 -6.49 -20.44
N GLN A 6 -5.31 -5.60 -19.63
CA GLN A 6 -4.89 -4.19 -19.69
C GLN A 6 -3.52 -3.94 -19.02
N PRO A 7 -2.68 -3.09 -19.61
CA PRO A 7 -1.44 -2.66 -19.00
C PRO A 7 -1.73 -1.82 -17.76
N CYS A 8 -0.91 -1.99 -16.71
CA CYS A 8 -0.97 -1.20 -15.50
C CYS A 8 -0.88 0.30 -15.84
N SER A 9 -1.79 1.10 -15.29
CA SER A 9 -1.82 2.55 -15.54
C SER A 9 -0.58 3.29 -15.05
N THR A 10 0.24 2.69 -14.19
CA THR A 10 1.45 3.30 -13.63
C THR A 10 2.73 2.82 -14.32
N CYS A 11 2.85 1.54 -14.65
CA CYS A 11 4.09 0.95 -15.16
C CYS A 11 3.94 0.19 -16.48
N ALA A 12 2.75 0.22 -17.08
CA ALA A 12 2.39 -0.50 -18.30
C ALA A 12 2.58 -2.04 -18.27
N THR A 13 2.91 -2.63 -17.12
CA THR A 13 3.03 -4.08 -16.96
C THR A 13 1.66 -4.74 -17.03
N GLU A 14 1.56 -5.90 -17.66
CA GLU A 14 0.32 -6.68 -17.72
C GLU A 14 -0.21 -6.99 -16.31
N ILE A 15 -1.50 -6.70 -16.09
CA ILE A 15 -2.16 -6.97 -14.82
C ILE A 15 -2.59 -8.43 -14.78
N GLU A 16 -2.15 -9.16 -13.76
CA GLU A 16 -2.53 -10.54 -13.51
C GLU A 16 -3.81 -10.62 -12.69
N ARG A 17 -4.62 -11.64 -12.92
CA ARG A 17 -5.79 -11.97 -12.10
C ARG A 17 -5.47 -13.14 -11.18
N ILE A 18 -5.63 -12.95 -9.88
CA ILE A 18 -5.50 -13.99 -8.86
C ILE A 18 -6.81 -14.17 -8.11
N VAL A 19 -7.00 -15.34 -7.50
CA VAL A 19 -8.14 -15.58 -6.60
C VAL A 19 -7.63 -15.50 -5.17
N VAL A 20 -8.13 -14.53 -4.40
CA VAL A 20 -7.82 -14.37 -2.98
C VAL A 20 -9.09 -14.63 -2.19
N GLY A 21 -9.14 -15.74 -1.46
CA GLY A 21 -10.29 -16.09 -0.61
C GLY A 21 -11.63 -16.04 -1.36
N GLN A 22 -11.71 -16.71 -2.51
CA GLN A 22 -12.88 -16.73 -3.40
C GLN A 22 -13.20 -15.42 -4.15
N ARG A 23 -12.36 -14.38 -4.05
CA ARG A 23 -12.52 -13.13 -4.83
C ARG A 23 -11.47 -13.04 -5.93
N GLY A 24 -11.91 -12.95 -7.19
CA GLY A 24 -11.04 -12.62 -8.31
C GLY A 24 -10.54 -11.18 -8.17
N THR A 25 -9.24 -11.00 -8.01
CA THR A 25 -8.57 -9.72 -7.82
C THR A 25 -7.52 -9.53 -8.91
N HIS A 26 -7.56 -8.39 -9.57
CA HIS A 26 -6.55 -7.96 -10.54
C HIS A 26 -5.44 -7.20 -9.81
N TYR A 27 -4.18 -7.62 -9.95
CA TYR A 27 -3.04 -6.99 -9.28
C TYR A 27 -1.85 -6.84 -10.23
N CYS A 28 -1.05 -5.80 -10.02
CA CYS A 28 0.18 -5.58 -10.79
C CYS A 28 1.38 -6.16 -10.02
N PRO A 29 2.11 -7.16 -10.57
CA PRO A 29 3.24 -7.77 -9.88
C PRO A 29 4.41 -6.81 -9.67
N ARG A 30 4.51 -5.75 -10.49
CA ARG A 30 5.56 -4.72 -10.38
C ARG A 30 5.23 -3.62 -9.38
N CYS A 31 4.00 -3.10 -9.40
CA CYS A 31 3.58 -2.01 -8.52
C CYS A 31 3.13 -2.48 -7.13
N GLN A 32 2.56 -3.68 -7.03
CA GLN A 32 2.08 -4.25 -5.77
C GLN A 32 2.85 -5.54 -5.43
N PRO A 33 4.16 -5.43 -5.12
CA PRO A 33 4.94 -6.58 -4.71
C PRO A 33 4.38 -7.14 -3.39
N ARG A 34 4.39 -8.47 -3.26
CA ARG A 34 4.06 -9.16 -2.01
C ARG A 34 5.11 -8.80 -0.96
N ARG A 35 4.90 -7.71 -0.21
CA ARG A 35 5.82 -7.33 0.87
C ARG A 35 5.83 -8.47 1.89
N PRO A 36 7.00 -9.07 2.18
CA PRO A 36 7.08 -10.03 3.28
C PRO A 36 6.73 -9.31 4.58
N ALA A 37 6.02 -10.02 5.46
CA ALA A 37 5.52 -9.51 6.75
C ALA A 37 6.60 -8.86 7.64
N ALA A 38 7.89 -9.07 7.34
CA ALA A 38 9.03 -8.44 7.99
C ALA A 38 9.14 -6.90 7.77
N GLN A 39 8.46 -6.32 6.77
CA GLN A 39 8.62 -4.90 6.42
C GLN A 39 7.57 -3.94 7.02
N ALA A 40 6.67 -4.42 7.89
CA ALA A 40 5.72 -3.57 8.61
C ALA A 40 6.36 -2.76 9.77
N ARG A 41 7.70 -2.67 9.81
CA ARG A 41 8.44 -1.84 10.75
C ARG A 41 8.54 -0.39 10.23
N SER A 42 7.43 0.34 10.25
CA SER A 42 7.53 1.78 10.49
C SER A 42 7.52 1.96 12.00
N PRO A 43 8.64 2.30 12.66
CA PRO A 43 8.54 2.87 13.99
C PRO A 43 7.72 4.15 13.80
N ARG A 44 6.52 4.18 14.37
CA ARG A 44 5.65 5.35 14.35
C ARG A 44 6.51 6.53 14.82
N LEU A 45 6.71 7.48 13.91
CA LEU A 45 7.30 8.79 14.18
C LEU A 45 6.73 9.31 15.52
N PRO A 46 7.54 9.91 16.41
CA PRO A 46 7.04 10.35 17.71
C PRO A 46 5.88 11.32 17.49
N LEU A 47 4.72 10.99 18.05
CA LEU A 47 3.57 11.88 18.10
C LEU A 47 4.05 13.19 18.70
N ARG A 48 4.03 14.24 17.89
CA ARG A 48 4.32 15.65 18.23
C ARG A 48 3.98 15.93 19.70
N ARG A 49 4.99 16.24 20.53
CA ARG A 49 4.81 16.80 21.87
C ARG A 49 3.97 18.07 21.73
N ARG A 50 2.70 18.02 22.13
CA ARG A 50 1.81 19.17 22.14
C ARG A 50 2.10 20.04 23.38
N ARG A 51 2.24 21.33 23.12
CA ARG A 51 2.05 22.52 23.99
C ARG A 51 3.15 22.81 25.02
N ALA A 52 3.99 23.79 24.67
CA ALA A 52 4.50 24.76 25.63
C ALA A 52 3.31 25.53 26.20
N SER A 53 2.93 25.23 27.44
CA SER A 53 2.01 26.06 28.22
C SER A 53 2.78 27.25 28.76
N SER A 54 2.29 28.41 28.37
CA SER A 54 2.66 29.75 28.78
C SER A 54 2.74 29.96 30.30
N LYS A 55 3.70 30.78 30.72
CA LYS A 55 3.69 31.67 31.91
C LYS A 55 3.38 31.01 33.26
N ARG A 56 4.45 30.75 34.03
CA ARG A 56 4.39 30.82 35.50
C ARG A 56 4.84 32.22 35.90
N SER A 57 3.97 32.92 36.62
CA SER A 57 4.22 34.18 37.33
C SER A 57 5.35 34.05 38.35
#